data_AF-A0AAP9DMD5-F1
#
_entry.id   AF-A0AAP9DMD5-F1
#
_cell.length_a   1.000
_cell.length_b   1.000
_cell.length_c   1.000
_cell.angle_alpha   90.00
_cell.angle_beta   90.00
_cell.angle_gamma   90.00
#
_symmetry.space_group_name_H-M   'P 1'
#
loop_
_entity.id
_entity.type
_entity.pdbx_description
1 polymer ?
#
loop_
_entity_poly.entity_id
_entity_poly.type
_entity_poly.pdbx_seq_one_letter_code
_entity_poly.pdbx_strand_id
1 'polypeptide(L)'
;MNIKQLMVTFFIALLVGGEIGARVLTDKLVYSQGEKVVFTFDGKSEGKTIILKYLSKKGEPVLAEIGGEPFVWEVPSEFTPAAVGVYQKEEGQLTYSSYFRVVIPGMLTTYQIAKEEYKGLNVFMLDGGMSAEYAVQKSLANLTAGVSHTWQIGPGGGPKPVWGTPDFLQQSVQHTVDLYNEYLGKSKKLKTVIIATGVPTVPYLSAAMEAPVLPLHFLVSVNSTKEISSILEYSSQAGVPCYATLGYDASMDDVGVAWIKLLALPDEYRKFIIEHEVENVIIAGIGEDVKSESYCRKLSKTGVDGQEYADGSLYILYTQSGSEHDIKTISRNVVDYDTLSLEKGKDLADWESGVVNRQIDNISKGIYEHTPAQVYSLIATHDMMDMYNLGANMGMYFMYKNREQTKVSVQGTYLNEYLISQPLYELTQGYIPLLFWQFVPPVSTIDRIKRDIQKVVDTYEKGVLLENKTVHVNARIGKEELVQELKKRGFRFVTKRKDKVEELWNLSDGINSPCEEVVQNIVEQIGVRRYKELCENALYLDLDDLKQLVEDVQGLIFQSL
;
A
#
# COMPACT_ATOMS: atom_id res chain seq x y z
N MET A 1 -31.97 -1.32 -5.42
CA MET A 1 -31.17 -2.56 -5.46
C MET A 1 -30.62 -2.72 -6.87
N ASN A 2 -29.29 -2.76 -7.03
CA ASN A 2 -28.62 -2.84 -8.33
C ASN A 2 -28.58 -4.31 -8.78
N ILE A 3 -28.86 -4.58 -10.06
CA ILE A 3 -28.87 -5.92 -10.67
C ILE A 3 -27.54 -6.68 -10.46
N LYS A 4 -26.42 -5.95 -10.32
CA LYS A 4 -25.11 -6.55 -9.99
C LYS A 4 -25.05 -7.17 -8.59
N GLN A 5 -25.65 -6.53 -7.56
CA GLN A 5 -25.71 -7.10 -6.21
C GLN A 5 -26.56 -8.38 -6.20
N LEU A 6 -27.67 -8.40 -6.94
CA LEU A 6 -28.54 -9.58 -7.03
C LEU A 6 -27.83 -10.76 -7.71
N MET A 7 -27.00 -10.52 -8.73
CA MET A 7 -26.25 -11.59 -9.41
C MET A 7 -25.14 -12.19 -8.54
N VAL A 8 -24.49 -11.39 -7.68
CA VAL A 8 -23.52 -11.90 -6.70
C VAL A 8 -24.23 -12.76 -5.65
N THR A 9 -25.40 -12.34 -5.16
CA THR A 9 -26.19 -13.13 -4.20
C THR A 9 -26.70 -14.45 -4.79
N PHE A 10 -27.11 -14.47 -6.07
CA PHE A 10 -27.66 -15.68 -6.70
C PHE A 10 -26.60 -16.74 -7.05
N PHE A 11 -25.33 -16.35 -7.25
CA PHE A 11 -24.24 -17.29 -7.54
C PHE A 11 -23.74 -18.03 -6.29
N ILE A 12 -23.97 -17.48 -5.08
CA ILE A 12 -23.59 -18.09 -3.79
C ILE A 12 -24.32 -19.43 -3.54
N ALA A 13 -25.53 -19.60 -4.07
CA ALA A 13 -26.38 -20.76 -3.79
C ALA A 13 -26.06 -22.03 -4.63
N LEU A 14 -25.27 -21.93 -5.72
CA LEU A 14 -25.22 -22.98 -6.75
C LEU A 14 -23.93 -23.81 -6.81
N LEU A 15 -22.85 -23.45 -6.10
CA LEU A 15 -21.52 -24.06 -6.31
C LEU A 15 -20.95 -24.89 -5.16
N VAL A 16 -21.60 -24.99 -4.00
CA VAL A 16 -21.11 -25.84 -2.90
C VAL A 16 -22.17 -26.89 -2.55
N GLY A 17 -22.01 -28.08 -3.13
CA GLY A 17 -22.78 -29.27 -2.78
C GLY A 17 -22.39 -29.77 -1.39
N GLY A 18 -23.03 -29.19 -0.38
CA GLY A 18 -23.03 -29.60 1.03
C GLY A 18 -24.02 -28.69 1.74
N GLU A 19 -24.85 -29.20 2.64
CA GLU A 19 -25.80 -28.38 3.41
C GLU A 19 -25.03 -27.34 4.25
N ILE A 20 -24.78 -26.17 3.66
CA ILE A 20 -24.33 -24.98 4.38
C ILE A 20 -25.56 -24.53 5.16
N GLY A 21 -25.51 -24.66 6.49
CA GLY A 21 -26.54 -24.09 7.36
C GLY A 21 -26.76 -22.62 7.00
N ALA A 22 -28.02 -22.18 6.97
CA ALA A 22 -28.39 -20.83 6.50
C ALA A 22 -27.47 -19.77 7.13
N ARG A 23 -26.96 -18.84 6.32
CA ARG A 23 -26.11 -17.74 6.78
C ARG A 23 -26.95 -16.50 7.03
N VAL A 24 -26.56 -15.68 8.01
CA VAL A 24 -27.16 -14.37 8.24
C VAL A 24 -26.43 -13.33 7.39
N LEU A 25 -27.18 -12.60 6.57
CA LEU A 25 -26.70 -11.51 5.73
C LEU A 25 -27.27 -10.18 6.24
N THR A 26 -26.53 -9.10 5.99
CA THR A 26 -26.95 -7.71 6.25
C THR A 26 -27.17 -6.98 4.93
N ASP A 27 -28.05 -5.98 4.92
CA ASP A 27 -28.34 -5.17 3.72
C ASP A 27 -27.18 -4.24 3.30
N LYS A 28 -26.32 -3.88 4.25
CA LYS A 28 -25.07 -3.13 4.06
C LYS A 28 -23.97 -3.73 4.94
N LEU A 29 -22.75 -3.25 4.73
CA LEU A 29 -21.57 -3.65 5.52
C LEU A 29 -21.07 -2.53 6.44
N VAL A 30 -21.56 -1.30 6.23
CA VAL A 30 -21.22 -0.10 6.99
C VAL A 30 -22.51 0.63 7.36
N TYR A 31 -22.60 1.04 8.63
CA TYR A 31 -23.74 1.76 9.18
C TYR A 31 -23.29 2.93 10.06
N SER A 32 -24.14 3.95 10.16
CA SER A 32 -24.00 5.07 11.09
C SER A 32 -24.90 4.88 12.32
N GLN A 33 -24.66 5.67 13.36
CA GLN A 33 -25.56 5.76 14.52
C GLN A 33 -26.99 6.13 14.08
N GLY A 34 -27.99 5.45 14.65
CA GLY A 34 -29.40 5.63 14.31
C GLY A 34 -29.87 4.94 13.02
N GLU A 35 -28.96 4.33 12.23
CA GLU A 35 -29.39 3.54 11.08
C GLU A 35 -29.97 2.18 11.50
N LYS A 36 -30.85 1.63 10.67
CA LYS A 36 -31.41 0.29 10.84
C LYS A 36 -30.59 -0.71 10.04
N VAL A 37 -30.15 -1.75 10.72
CA VAL A 37 -29.53 -2.95 10.15
C VAL A 37 -30.63 -3.95 9.87
N VAL A 38 -30.81 -4.32 8.61
CA VAL A 38 -31.79 -5.32 8.19
C VAL A 38 -31.07 -6.64 7.96
N PHE A 39 -31.55 -7.70 8.61
CA PHE A 39 -30.97 -9.03 8.50
C PHE A 39 -31.85 -9.96 7.67
N THR A 40 -31.21 -10.82 6.88
CA THR A 40 -31.88 -11.87 6.11
C THR A 40 -31.14 -13.18 6.26
N PHE A 41 -31.86 -14.30 6.26
CA PHE A 41 -31.25 -15.63 6.23
C PHE A 41 -31.17 -16.13 4.79
N ASP A 42 -30.02 -16.68 4.41
CA ASP A 42 -29.87 -17.46 3.18
C ASP A 42 -30.41 -18.88 3.38
N GLY A 43 -31.72 -18.98 3.64
CA GLY A 43 -32.43 -20.21 4.00
C GLY A 43 -33.58 -19.97 4.97
N LYS A 44 -34.12 -21.05 5.57
CA LYS A 44 -35.21 -20.96 6.55
C LYS A 44 -34.78 -20.23 7.82
N SER A 45 -35.61 -19.29 8.29
CA SER A 45 -35.43 -18.50 9.52
C SER A 45 -36.11 -19.09 10.77
N GLU A 46 -36.98 -20.10 10.59
CA GLU A 46 -37.73 -20.71 11.69
C GLU A 46 -36.82 -21.25 12.80
N GLY A 47 -37.10 -20.89 14.05
CA GLY A 47 -36.34 -21.34 15.23
C GLY A 47 -34.97 -20.69 15.41
N LYS A 48 -34.60 -19.72 14.56
CA LYS A 48 -33.30 -19.05 14.60
C LYS A 48 -33.39 -17.67 15.25
N THR A 49 -32.32 -17.32 15.95
CA THR A 49 -32.15 -16.02 16.60
C THR A 49 -30.82 -15.43 16.17
N ILE A 50 -30.78 -14.11 15.96
CA ILE A 50 -29.53 -13.39 15.66
C ILE A 50 -28.96 -12.83 16.96
N ILE A 51 -27.69 -13.08 17.21
CA ILE A 51 -26.94 -12.49 18.33
C ILE A 51 -25.90 -11.55 17.75
N LEU A 52 -25.94 -10.29 18.17
CA LEU A 52 -24.93 -9.30 17.83
C LEU A 52 -23.91 -9.22 18.96
N LYS A 53 -22.61 -9.18 18.63
CA LYS A 53 -21.53 -9.07 19.61
C LYS A 53 -20.51 -8.00 19.21
N TYR A 54 -19.88 -7.40 20.22
CA TYR A 54 -18.84 -6.40 20.00
C TYR A 54 -17.50 -7.10 19.73
N LEU A 55 -17.11 -7.26 18.46
CA LEU A 55 -15.87 -8.00 18.10
C LEU A 55 -14.61 -7.30 18.57
N SER A 56 -14.62 -5.97 18.60
CA SER A 56 -13.47 -5.16 19.00
C SER A 56 -13.28 -5.07 20.53
N LYS A 57 -13.93 -5.95 21.32
CA LYS A 57 -13.81 -6.00 22.79
C LYS A 57 -13.53 -7.43 23.26
N LYS A 58 -12.60 -7.56 24.21
CA LYS A 58 -12.24 -8.84 24.82
C LYS A 58 -13.47 -9.54 25.39
N GLY A 59 -13.65 -10.81 25.05
CA GLY A 59 -14.80 -11.62 25.47
C GLY A 59 -16.07 -11.43 24.62
N GLU A 60 -16.05 -10.53 23.62
CA GLU A 60 -17.14 -10.31 22.67
C GLU A 60 -18.51 -10.15 23.34
N PRO A 61 -18.71 -9.09 24.14
CA PRO A 61 -19.95 -8.89 24.87
C PRO A 61 -21.14 -8.82 23.92
N VAL A 62 -22.25 -9.45 24.32
CA VAL A 62 -23.52 -9.43 23.57
C VAL A 62 -24.08 -8.01 23.56
N LEU A 63 -24.42 -7.53 22.38
CA LEU A 63 -25.03 -6.23 22.14
C LEU A 63 -26.54 -6.33 22.03
N ALA A 64 -27.03 -7.35 21.32
CA ALA A 64 -28.45 -7.58 21.10
C ALA A 64 -28.74 -9.05 20.81
N GLU A 65 -29.96 -9.48 21.15
CA GLU A 65 -30.55 -10.75 20.74
C GLU A 65 -31.85 -10.41 19.99
N ILE A 66 -31.95 -10.86 18.74
CA ILE A 66 -33.04 -10.49 17.82
C ILE A 66 -33.75 -11.78 17.41
N GLY A 67 -34.96 -11.97 17.92
CA GLY A 67 -35.83 -13.09 17.56
C GLY A 67 -37.14 -12.61 16.95
N GLY A 68 -37.69 -13.40 16.03
CA GLY A 68 -38.94 -13.08 15.34
C GLY A 68 -38.79 -12.09 14.20
N GLU A 69 -39.66 -12.20 13.20
CA GLU A 69 -39.67 -11.29 12.03
C GLU A 69 -40.44 -10.00 12.36
N PRO A 70 -39.95 -8.82 11.89
CA PRO A 70 -38.77 -8.61 11.05
C PRO A 70 -37.45 -8.60 11.86
N PHE A 71 -36.41 -9.22 11.31
CA PHE A 71 -35.08 -9.19 11.90
C PHE A 71 -34.39 -7.85 11.62
N VAL A 72 -34.60 -6.89 12.51
CA VAL A 72 -34.05 -5.53 12.40
C VAL A 72 -33.45 -5.10 13.72
N TRP A 73 -32.30 -4.44 13.65
CA TRP A 73 -31.68 -3.77 14.80
C TRP A 73 -31.40 -2.31 14.45
N GLU A 74 -31.80 -1.39 15.32
CA GLU A 74 -31.45 0.01 15.19
C GLU A 74 -30.15 0.28 15.94
N VAL A 75 -29.16 0.81 15.24
CA VAL A 75 -27.88 1.20 15.85
C VAL A 75 -28.18 2.31 16.87
N PRO A 76 -27.85 2.15 18.16
CA PRO A 76 -28.10 3.17 19.16
C PRO A 76 -27.49 4.53 18.77
N SER A 77 -28.18 5.62 19.10
CA SER A 77 -27.71 6.98 18.80
C SER A 77 -26.37 7.32 19.46
N GLU A 78 -26.05 6.69 20.60
CA GLU A 78 -24.78 6.87 21.34
C GLU A 78 -23.86 5.65 21.20
N PHE A 79 -23.96 4.90 20.11
CA PHE A 79 -23.15 3.70 19.91
C PHE A 79 -21.67 4.02 19.64
N THR A 80 -20.75 3.41 20.39
CA THR A 80 -19.31 3.53 20.12
C THR A 80 -18.95 2.79 18.82
N PRO A 81 -18.28 3.44 17.86
CA PRO A 81 -17.87 2.80 16.60
C PRO A 81 -17.10 1.50 16.82
N ALA A 82 -17.46 0.46 16.06
CA ALA A 82 -16.95 -0.89 16.27
C ALA A 82 -17.24 -1.83 15.09
N ALA A 83 -16.51 -2.94 15.03
CA ALA A 83 -16.95 -4.13 14.33
C ALA A 83 -18.01 -4.88 15.16
N VAL A 84 -19.18 -5.09 14.58
CA VAL A 84 -20.30 -5.82 15.19
C VAL A 84 -20.42 -7.18 14.52
N GLY A 85 -20.09 -8.22 15.27
CA GLY A 85 -20.15 -9.60 14.83
C GLY A 85 -21.57 -10.11 14.84
N VAL A 86 -21.94 -10.82 13.77
CA VAL A 86 -23.26 -11.40 13.55
C VAL A 86 -23.16 -12.90 13.76
N TYR A 87 -23.95 -13.40 14.69
CA TYR A 87 -24.01 -14.81 15.03
C TYR A 87 -25.44 -15.32 14.87
N GLN A 88 -25.57 -16.54 14.36
CA GLN A 88 -26.81 -17.30 14.39
C GLN A 88 -26.83 -18.19 15.62
N LYS A 89 -27.96 -18.20 16.34
CA LYS A 89 -28.26 -19.13 17.41
C LYS A 89 -29.38 -20.07 16.98
N GLU A 90 -29.12 -21.36 17.00
CA GLU A 90 -30.05 -22.44 16.62
C GLU A 90 -29.85 -23.62 17.57
N GLU A 91 -30.92 -24.11 18.19
CA GLU A 91 -30.88 -25.22 19.17
C GLU A 91 -29.83 -25.07 20.29
N GLY A 92 -29.52 -23.82 20.66
CA GLY A 92 -28.51 -23.50 21.68
C GLY A 92 -27.07 -23.44 21.17
N GLN A 93 -26.81 -23.84 19.93
CA GLN A 93 -25.53 -23.66 19.26
C GLN A 93 -25.42 -22.25 18.68
N LEU A 94 -24.26 -21.62 18.87
CA LEU A 94 -23.96 -20.30 18.33
C LEU A 94 -22.91 -20.42 17.21
N THR A 95 -23.24 -19.95 16.02
CA THR A 95 -22.38 -19.99 14.83
C THR A 95 -22.10 -18.58 14.34
N TYR A 96 -20.83 -18.22 14.19
CA TYR A 96 -20.44 -16.94 13.60
C TYR A 96 -20.74 -16.92 12.10
N SER A 97 -21.31 -15.83 11.59
CA SER A 97 -21.58 -15.64 10.17
C SER A 97 -20.61 -14.65 9.53
N SER A 98 -20.62 -13.40 9.98
CA SER A 98 -19.76 -12.31 9.47
C SER A 98 -19.83 -11.12 10.44
N TYR A 99 -19.44 -9.93 10.01
CA TYR A 99 -19.59 -8.69 10.75
C TYR A 99 -20.02 -7.53 9.86
N PHE A 100 -20.53 -6.47 10.46
CA PHE A 100 -20.64 -5.15 9.82
C PHE A 100 -19.94 -4.11 10.70
N ARG A 101 -19.63 -2.95 10.15
CA ARG A 101 -18.99 -1.87 10.90
C ARG A 101 -19.94 -0.72 11.16
N VAL A 102 -19.96 -0.26 12.40
CA VAL A 102 -20.57 1.04 12.76
C VAL A 102 -19.48 2.10 12.75
N VAL A 103 -19.68 3.18 11.99
CA VAL A 103 -18.72 4.28 11.80
C VAL A 103 -19.29 5.63 12.25
N ILE A 104 -18.40 6.60 12.45
CA ILE A 104 -18.73 8.02 12.61
C ILE A 104 -18.07 8.84 11.49
N PRO A 105 -18.52 10.08 11.24
CA PRO A 105 -17.91 10.97 10.25
C PRO A 105 -16.39 11.08 10.45
N GLY A 106 -15.64 10.94 9.36
CA GLY A 106 -14.16 11.00 9.36
C GLY A 106 -13.46 9.66 9.62
N MET A 107 -14.18 8.58 9.94
CA MET A 107 -13.60 7.24 9.93
C MET A 107 -13.44 6.74 8.49
N LEU A 108 -12.25 6.21 8.19
CA LEU A 108 -11.92 5.65 6.89
C LEU A 108 -12.24 4.16 6.86
N THR A 109 -12.92 3.69 5.81
CA THR A 109 -13.08 2.25 5.49
C THR A 109 -12.34 1.86 4.21
N THR A 110 -11.83 2.84 3.48
CA THR A 110 -10.79 2.73 2.46
C THR A 110 -9.85 3.91 2.63
N TYR A 111 -8.61 3.80 2.14
CA TYR A 111 -7.74 4.96 2.01
C TYR A 111 -8.38 6.01 1.10
N GLN A 112 -7.91 7.26 1.19
CA GLN A 112 -8.39 8.37 0.36
C GLN A 112 -7.22 9.14 -0.22
N ILE A 113 -7.34 9.60 -1.47
CA ILE A 113 -6.40 10.55 -2.07
C ILE A 113 -7.17 11.79 -2.52
N ALA A 114 -7.09 12.85 -1.72
CA ALA A 114 -7.60 14.16 -2.08
C ALA A 114 -6.66 14.84 -3.08
N LYS A 115 -7.22 15.75 -3.88
CA LYS A 115 -6.47 16.59 -4.81
C LYS A 115 -6.85 18.04 -4.58
N GLU A 116 -5.83 18.89 -4.45
CA GLU A 116 -5.95 20.34 -4.54
C GLU A 116 -5.21 20.86 -5.77
N GLU A 117 -5.63 22.03 -6.27
CA GLU A 117 -4.87 22.77 -7.28
C GLU A 117 -4.32 24.05 -6.65
N TYR A 118 -3.00 24.21 -6.68
CA TYR A 118 -2.33 25.41 -6.23
C TYR A 118 -1.58 26.08 -7.38
N LYS A 119 -2.08 27.24 -7.82
CA LYS A 119 -1.49 28.03 -8.93
C LYS A 119 -1.29 27.20 -10.22
N GLY A 120 -2.21 26.29 -10.51
CA GLY A 120 -2.18 25.41 -11.68
C GLY A 120 -1.37 24.11 -11.51
N LEU A 121 -0.80 23.87 -10.32
CA LEU A 121 -0.09 22.64 -9.98
C LEU A 121 -1.00 21.73 -9.13
N ASN A 122 -1.10 20.45 -9.48
CA ASN A 122 -1.84 19.49 -8.67
C ASN A 122 -1.04 19.13 -7.42
N VAL A 123 -1.70 19.09 -6.26
CA VAL A 123 -1.16 18.58 -5.01
C VAL A 123 -2.05 17.45 -4.49
N PHE A 124 -1.48 16.26 -4.35
CA PHE A 124 -2.22 15.08 -3.87
C PHE A 124 -1.98 14.82 -2.39
N MET A 125 -3.05 14.45 -1.68
CA MET A 125 -3.02 14.20 -0.25
C MET A 125 -3.64 12.86 0.15
N LEU A 126 -2.82 11.96 0.69
CA LEU A 126 -3.20 10.62 1.13
C LEU A 126 -3.72 10.69 2.57
N ASP A 127 -4.86 10.08 2.83
CA ASP A 127 -5.42 9.89 4.18
C ASP A 127 -5.71 8.40 4.38
N GLY A 128 -5.05 7.79 5.37
CA GLY A 128 -5.00 6.34 5.55
C GLY A 128 -4.16 5.62 4.48
N GLY A 129 -4.03 4.30 4.62
CA GLY A 129 -3.08 3.50 3.84
C GLY A 129 -1.63 3.70 4.29
N MET A 130 -0.70 2.94 3.71
CA MET A 130 0.73 3.05 3.97
C MET A 130 1.49 3.00 2.65
N SER A 131 2.40 2.05 2.48
CA SER A 131 3.46 2.13 1.49
C SER A 131 2.98 1.84 0.06
N ALA A 132 2.04 0.92 -0.13
CA ALA A 132 1.44 0.69 -1.43
C ALA A 132 0.47 1.81 -1.86
N GLU A 133 -0.36 2.29 -0.94
CA GLU A 133 -1.26 3.42 -1.20
C GLU A 133 -0.49 4.73 -1.43
N TYR A 134 0.65 4.90 -0.74
CA TYR A 134 1.62 5.96 -1.02
C TYR A 134 2.17 5.87 -2.44
N ALA A 135 2.47 4.67 -2.96
CA ALA A 135 2.92 4.51 -4.33
C ALA A 135 1.83 4.91 -5.35
N VAL A 136 0.54 4.64 -5.05
CA VAL A 136 -0.60 5.14 -5.85
C VAL A 136 -0.58 6.67 -5.90
N GLN A 137 -0.53 7.32 -4.75
CA GLN A 137 -0.50 8.78 -4.64
C GLN A 137 0.69 9.40 -5.39
N LYS A 138 1.90 8.85 -5.20
CA LYS A 138 3.10 9.36 -5.88
C LYS A 138 3.02 9.17 -7.39
N SER A 139 2.46 8.05 -7.86
CA SER A 139 2.26 7.84 -9.29
C SER A 139 1.26 8.84 -9.89
N LEU A 140 0.18 9.22 -9.18
CA LEU A 140 -0.74 10.28 -9.62
C LEU A 140 -0.03 11.64 -9.71
N ALA A 141 0.83 11.96 -8.75
CA ALA A 141 1.67 13.16 -8.81
C ALA A 141 2.60 13.12 -10.02
N ASN A 142 3.30 12.00 -10.24
CA ASN A 142 4.19 11.83 -11.40
C ASN A 142 3.43 11.99 -12.73
N LEU A 143 2.34 11.26 -12.92
CA LEU A 143 1.57 11.20 -14.18
C LEU A 143 0.87 12.52 -14.53
N THR A 144 0.73 13.43 -13.56
CA THR A 144 0.10 14.74 -13.78
C THR A 144 1.06 15.91 -13.63
N ALA A 145 2.37 15.63 -13.56
CA ALA A 145 3.42 16.62 -13.26
C ALA A 145 3.04 17.50 -12.04
N GLY A 146 2.55 16.84 -11.00
CA GLY A 146 2.14 17.41 -9.73
C GLY A 146 3.13 17.10 -8.60
N VAL A 147 2.69 17.41 -7.38
CA VAL A 147 3.41 17.13 -6.14
C VAL A 147 2.47 16.35 -5.21
N SER A 148 2.99 15.63 -4.24
CA SER A 148 2.16 15.06 -3.18
C SER A 148 2.86 15.10 -1.85
N HIS A 149 2.11 15.14 -0.75
CA HIS A 149 2.71 15.01 0.59
C HIS A 149 2.97 13.51 0.93
N THR A 150 3.20 13.16 2.20
CA THR A 150 3.24 11.74 2.62
C THR A 150 1.81 11.21 2.83
N TRP A 151 1.34 11.08 4.08
CA TRP A 151 -0.02 10.81 4.49
C TRP A 151 -0.46 11.76 5.61
N GLN A 152 -1.76 11.94 5.78
CA GLN A 152 -2.34 12.61 6.94
C GLN A 152 -2.01 11.86 8.22
N ILE A 153 -1.51 12.59 9.22
CA ILE A 153 -1.02 12.00 10.46
C ILE A 153 -2.18 11.69 11.41
N GLY A 154 -2.25 10.44 11.83
CA GLY A 154 -3.15 9.95 12.86
C GLY A 154 -2.59 10.12 14.27
N PRO A 155 -3.36 9.71 15.30
CA PRO A 155 -3.01 9.91 16.71
C PRO A 155 -1.64 9.35 17.13
N GLY A 156 -1.22 8.22 16.56
CA GLY A 156 0.05 7.56 16.86
C GLY A 156 1.27 8.13 16.12
N GLY A 157 1.10 9.19 15.33
CA GLY A 157 2.18 9.80 14.55
C GLY A 157 2.46 9.15 13.18
N GLY A 158 1.78 8.03 12.87
CA GLY A 158 1.71 7.38 11.56
C GLY A 158 0.44 7.72 10.78
N PRO A 159 0.03 6.90 9.79
CA PRO A 159 -1.20 7.13 9.04
C PRO A 159 -2.46 6.93 9.91
N LYS A 160 -3.57 7.52 9.49
CA LYS A 160 -4.87 7.25 10.14
C LYS A 160 -5.32 5.80 9.89
N PRO A 161 -5.96 5.14 10.88
CA PRO A 161 -6.54 3.82 10.68
C PRO A 161 -7.57 3.76 9.55
N VAL A 162 -7.40 2.77 8.66
CA VAL A 162 -8.40 2.39 7.66
C VAL A 162 -9.11 1.14 8.15
N TRP A 163 -10.33 1.29 8.62
CA TRP A 163 -11.04 0.25 9.34
C TRP A 163 -11.66 -0.80 8.42
N GLY A 164 -11.37 -2.07 8.68
CA GLY A 164 -11.83 -3.16 7.84
C GLY A 164 -13.35 -3.31 7.78
N THR A 165 -13.89 -3.53 6.59
CA THR A 165 -15.25 -4.01 6.33
C THR A 165 -15.13 -5.35 5.58
N PRO A 166 -16.11 -6.26 5.59
CA PRO A 166 -15.96 -7.54 4.87
C PRO A 166 -15.54 -7.39 3.40
N ASP A 167 -16.01 -6.35 2.71
CA ASP A 167 -15.69 -6.02 1.32
C ASP A 167 -14.49 -5.07 1.14
N PHE A 168 -13.68 -4.88 2.18
CA PHE A 168 -12.56 -3.93 2.21
C PHE A 168 -11.65 -4.04 0.99
N LEU A 169 -11.29 -5.27 0.61
CA LEU A 169 -10.35 -5.51 -0.48
C LEU A 169 -10.95 -5.12 -1.83
N GLN A 170 -12.22 -5.46 -2.08
CA GLN A 170 -12.93 -5.09 -3.31
C GLN A 170 -13.08 -3.56 -3.41
N GLN A 171 -13.45 -2.91 -2.29
CA GLN A 171 -13.54 -1.45 -2.26
C GLN A 171 -12.18 -0.79 -2.53
N SER A 172 -11.10 -1.28 -1.94
CA SER A 172 -9.76 -0.69 -2.10
C SER A 172 -9.19 -0.86 -3.52
N VAL A 173 -9.40 -2.03 -4.12
CA VAL A 173 -9.04 -2.31 -5.53
C VAL A 173 -9.82 -1.40 -6.48
N GLN A 174 -11.16 -1.33 -6.33
CA GLN A 174 -12.00 -0.49 -7.16
C GLN A 174 -11.68 1.00 -6.97
N HIS A 175 -11.46 1.45 -5.73
CA HIS A 175 -11.10 2.84 -5.42
C HIS A 175 -9.82 3.26 -6.12
N THR A 176 -8.80 2.39 -6.13
CA THR A 176 -7.54 2.66 -6.85
C THR A 176 -7.77 2.92 -8.34
N VAL A 177 -8.55 2.05 -8.99
CA VAL A 177 -8.91 2.18 -10.41
C VAL A 177 -9.72 3.46 -10.66
N ASP A 178 -10.66 3.77 -9.77
CA ASP A 178 -11.50 4.97 -9.87
C ASP A 178 -10.66 6.26 -9.77
N LEU A 179 -9.67 6.31 -8.88
CA LEU A 179 -8.76 7.45 -8.74
C LEU A 179 -7.97 7.72 -10.04
N TYR A 180 -7.41 6.69 -10.65
CA TYR A 180 -6.70 6.85 -11.94
C TYR A 180 -7.66 7.30 -13.04
N ASN A 181 -8.83 6.67 -13.12
CA ASN A 181 -9.86 7.02 -14.09
C ASN A 181 -10.34 8.46 -13.95
N GLU A 182 -10.50 8.94 -12.72
CA GLU A 182 -10.90 10.31 -12.40
C GLU A 182 -9.83 11.32 -12.81
N TYR A 183 -8.57 11.08 -12.43
CA TYR A 183 -7.51 12.08 -12.57
C TYR A 183 -6.76 12.03 -13.89
N LEU A 184 -6.67 10.87 -14.54
CA LEU A 184 -6.01 10.69 -15.85
C LEU A 184 -7.01 10.65 -17.01
N GLY A 185 -8.26 10.27 -16.72
CA GLY A 185 -9.32 10.03 -17.70
C GLY A 185 -9.37 8.57 -18.16
N LYS A 186 -10.59 8.02 -18.20
CA LYS A 186 -10.90 6.61 -18.53
C LYS A 186 -10.39 6.10 -19.89
N SER A 187 -10.00 7.00 -20.79
CA SER A 187 -9.54 6.67 -22.15
C SER A 187 -8.09 7.06 -22.39
N LYS A 188 -7.35 7.46 -21.34
CA LYS A 188 -5.92 7.78 -21.46
C LYS A 188 -5.18 6.48 -21.75
N LYS A 189 -4.50 6.38 -22.89
CA LYS A 189 -3.62 5.23 -23.15
C LYS A 189 -2.44 5.26 -22.18
N LEU A 190 -2.10 4.10 -21.61
CA LEU A 190 -1.00 3.92 -20.68
C LEU A 190 -0.12 2.81 -21.20
N LYS A 191 1.16 3.09 -21.48
CA LYS A 191 2.03 2.08 -22.10
C LYS A 191 2.38 0.94 -21.13
N THR A 192 2.67 1.30 -19.89
CA THR A 192 3.14 0.37 -18.86
C THR A 192 2.34 0.56 -17.59
N VAL A 193 2.01 -0.54 -16.90
CA VAL A 193 1.45 -0.55 -15.55
C VAL A 193 2.39 -1.31 -14.62
N ILE A 194 2.56 -0.83 -13.39
CA ILE A 194 3.33 -1.52 -12.36
C ILE A 194 2.34 -2.15 -11.39
N ILE A 195 2.42 -3.46 -11.16
CA ILE A 195 1.75 -4.14 -10.04
C ILE A 195 2.80 -4.39 -8.97
N ALA A 196 2.68 -3.75 -7.81
CA ALA A 196 3.74 -3.79 -6.81
C ALA A 196 3.25 -3.73 -5.37
N THR A 197 4.13 -4.17 -4.48
CA THR A 197 4.08 -3.86 -3.05
C THR A 197 4.55 -2.43 -2.78
N GLY A 198 4.52 -2.00 -1.52
CA GLY A 198 4.94 -0.67 -1.08
C GLY A 198 6.45 -0.38 -1.09
N VAL A 199 7.25 -0.97 -1.97
CA VAL A 199 8.71 -0.74 -1.95
C VAL A 199 9.04 0.72 -2.31
N PRO A 200 9.88 1.43 -1.54
CA PRO A 200 10.23 2.85 -1.77
C PRO A 200 10.74 3.23 -3.15
N THR A 201 11.27 2.28 -3.91
CA THR A 201 11.73 2.50 -5.28
C THR A 201 10.58 2.59 -6.28
N VAL A 202 9.42 2.00 -6.00
CA VAL A 202 8.29 1.94 -6.93
C VAL A 202 7.82 3.35 -7.38
N PRO A 203 7.73 4.37 -6.50
CA PRO A 203 7.51 5.76 -6.93
C PRO A 203 8.51 6.29 -7.97
N TYR A 204 9.77 5.88 -7.92
CA TYR A 204 10.79 6.25 -8.92
C TYR A 204 10.68 5.46 -10.20
N LEU A 205 10.32 4.17 -10.12
CA LEU A 205 10.01 3.35 -11.30
C LEU A 205 8.81 3.97 -12.06
N SER A 206 7.76 4.33 -11.33
CA SER A 206 6.59 5.05 -11.87
C SER A 206 6.98 6.37 -12.53
N ALA A 207 7.82 7.19 -11.89
CA ALA A 207 8.26 8.47 -12.44
C ALA A 207 9.12 8.30 -13.70
N ALA A 208 10.04 7.34 -13.68
CA ALA A 208 10.98 7.13 -14.78
C ALA A 208 10.32 6.50 -16.02
N MET A 209 9.27 5.69 -15.82
CA MET A 209 8.57 4.97 -16.91
C MET A 209 7.22 5.57 -17.32
N GLU A 210 6.76 6.64 -16.65
CA GLU A 210 5.40 7.19 -16.84
C GLU A 210 4.31 6.12 -16.63
N ALA A 211 4.38 5.39 -15.50
CA ALA A 211 3.50 4.25 -15.24
C ALA A 211 2.67 4.44 -13.96
N PRO A 212 1.36 4.14 -13.96
CA PRO A 212 0.58 4.00 -12.73
C PRO A 212 1.01 2.77 -11.94
N VAL A 213 0.65 2.75 -10.66
CA VAL A 213 0.94 1.66 -9.73
C VAL A 213 -0.37 1.07 -9.24
N LEU A 214 -0.61 -0.20 -9.54
CA LEU A 214 -1.72 -0.98 -8.99
C LEU A 214 -1.20 -1.77 -7.77
N PRO A 215 -1.70 -1.51 -6.55
CA PRO A 215 -1.25 -2.20 -5.34
C PRO A 215 -1.45 -3.72 -5.42
N LEU A 216 -0.42 -4.47 -5.04
CA LEU A 216 -0.48 -5.92 -4.82
C LEU A 216 -1.07 -6.27 -3.44
N HIS A 217 -1.13 -5.29 -2.54
CA HIS A 217 -1.67 -5.44 -1.19
C HIS A 217 -2.28 -4.14 -0.69
N PHE A 218 -3.07 -4.24 0.37
CA PHE A 218 -3.66 -3.08 1.03
C PHE A 218 -3.54 -3.18 2.55
N LEU A 219 -3.38 -2.03 3.20
CA LEU A 219 -3.31 -1.91 4.66
C LEU A 219 -4.71 -1.78 5.26
N VAL A 220 -5.02 -2.59 6.26
CA VAL A 220 -6.27 -2.51 7.01
C VAL A 220 -6.02 -2.54 8.52
N SER A 221 -6.78 -1.72 9.24
CA SER A 221 -6.83 -1.70 10.70
C SER A 221 -8.02 -2.49 11.23
N VAL A 222 -7.76 -3.32 12.24
CA VAL A 222 -8.74 -4.20 12.87
C VAL A 222 -8.48 -4.32 14.37
N ASN A 223 -9.42 -4.88 15.13
CA ASN A 223 -9.21 -5.21 16.54
C ASN A 223 -9.36 -6.71 16.83
N SER A 224 -9.73 -7.54 15.86
CA SER A 224 -9.88 -8.99 16.00
C SER A 224 -9.47 -9.74 14.74
N THR A 225 -8.96 -10.96 14.92
CA THR A 225 -8.68 -11.89 13.80
C THR A 225 -9.92 -12.31 13.03
N LYS A 226 -11.12 -12.25 13.64
CA LYS A 226 -12.39 -12.53 12.96
C LYS A 226 -12.70 -11.51 11.88
N GLU A 227 -12.31 -10.25 12.09
CA GLU A 227 -12.48 -9.21 11.07
C GLU A 227 -11.68 -9.56 9.81
N ILE A 228 -10.41 -9.96 9.97
CA ILE A 228 -9.56 -10.37 8.84
C ILE A 228 -10.06 -11.66 8.20
N SER A 229 -10.41 -12.67 9.00
CA SER A 229 -10.95 -13.94 8.48
C SER A 229 -12.20 -13.70 7.63
N SER A 230 -13.09 -12.81 8.06
CA SER A 230 -14.28 -12.42 7.28
C SER A 230 -13.95 -11.64 6.02
N ILE A 231 -12.92 -10.78 6.01
CA ILE A 231 -12.46 -10.09 4.80
C ILE A 231 -11.92 -11.09 3.78
N LEU A 232 -11.08 -12.03 4.24
CA LEU A 232 -10.50 -13.07 3.38
C LEU A 232 -11.60 -13.98 2.80
N GLU A 233 -12.54 -14.42 3.63
CA GLU A 233 -13.68 -15.25 3.18
C GLU A 233 -14.55 -14.51 2.16
N TYR A 234 -14.93 -13.26 2.44
CA TYR A 234 -15.71 -12.45 1.51
C TYR A 234 -14.97 -12.24 0.19
N SER A 235 -13.66 -12.00 0.25
CA SER A 235 -12.83 -11.78 -0.94
C SER A 235 -12.70 -13.04 -1.79
N SER A 236 -12.48 -14.20 -1.17
CA SER A 236 -12.47 -15.50 -1.85
C SER A 236 -13.80 -15.76 -2.58
N GLN A 237 -14.94 -15.50 -1.92
CA GLN A 237 -16.28 -15.63 -2.52
C GLN A 237 -16.51 -14.64 -3.67
N ALA A 238 -15.92 -13.45 -3.59
CA ALA A 238 -15.96 -12.45 -4.65
C ALA A 238 -14.99 -12.76 -5.81
N GLY A 239 -14.23 -13.86 -5.76
CA GLY A 239 -13.25 -14.23 -6.79
C GLY A 239 -11.94 -13.44 -6.72
N VAL A 240 -11.63 -12.84 -5.57
CA VAL A 240 -10.37 -12.11 -5.32
C VAL A 240 -9.58 -12.88 -4.25
N PRO A 241 -8.89 -13.97 -4.64
CA PRO A 241 -8.16 -14.79 -3.68
C PRO A 241 -7.03 -13.98 -3.04
N CYS A 242 -6.88 -14.12 -1.73
CA CYS A 242 -5.92 -13.34 -0.96
C CYS A 242 -5.48 -14.05 0.33
N TYR A 243 -4.38 -13.58 0.91
CA TYR A 243 -3.95 -13.95 2.25
C TYR A 243 -3.60 -12.70 3.04
N ALA A 244 -3.47 -12.82 4.36
CA ALA A 244 -3.13 -11.69 5.21
C ALA A 244 -2.02 -12.00 6.21
N THR A 245 -1.20 -10.99 6.48
CA THR A 245 -0.32 -10.92 7.66
C THR A 245 -0.88 -9.84 8.58
N LEU A 246 -1.21 -10.20 9.83
CA LEU A 246 -1.75 -9.31 10.87
C LEU A 246 -0.73 -9.15 11.99
N GLY A 247 -0.42 -7.92 12.37
CA GLY A 247 0.45 -7.61 13.50
C GLY A 247 0.10 -6.27 14.11
N TYR A 248 1.11 -5.47 14.40
CA TYR A 248 0.99 -4.09 14.86
C TYR A 248 1.99 -3.22 14.11
N ASP A 249 1.71 -1.93 14.07
CA ASP A 249 2.65 -0.90 13.59
C ASP A 249 2.91 0.08 14.73
N ALA A 250 4.18 0.42 14.97
CA ALA A 250 4.58 1.29 16.08
C ALA A 250 4.07 2.74 15.93
N SER A 251 3.66 3.14 14.74
CA SER A 251 3.11 4.45 14.41
C SER A 251 1.57 4.50 14.44
N MET A 252 0.91 3.36 14.73
CA MET A 252 -0.55 3.25 14.82
C MET A 252 -0.98 2.75 16.21
N ASP A 253 -1.54 3.67 17.01
CA ASP A 253 -1.96 3.38 18.37
C ASP A 253 -3.24 2.53 18.44
N ASP A 254 -3.28 1.61 19.41
CA ASP A 254 -4.47 0.84 19.84
C ASP A 254 -5.20 0.05 18.75
N VAL A 255 -4.54 -0.27 17.63
CA VAL A 255 -5.11 -1.05 16.52
C VAL A 255 -4.17 -2.18 16.07
N GLY A 256 -4.77 -3.31 15.68
CA GLY A 256 -4.07 -4.31 14.88
C GLY A 256 -4.00 -3.83 13.43
N VAL A 257 -2.91 -4.16 12.75
CA VAL A 257 -2.66 -3.75 11.37
C VAL A 257 -2.39 -4.99 10.53
N ALA A 258 -3.12 -5.12 9.42
CA ALA A 258 -2.94 -6.23 8.50
C ALA A 258 -2.65 -5.77 7.08
N TRP A 259 -1.81 -6.56 6.40
CA TRP A 259 -1.53 -6.44 4.98
C TRP A 259 -2.24 -7.57 4.26
N ILE A 260 -3.27 -7.22 3.50
CA ILE A 260 -4.05 -8.19 2.72
C ILE A 260 -3.46 -8.21 1.31
N LYS A 261 -2.80 -9.32 0.97
CA LYS A 261 -2.06 -9.52 -0.27
C LYS A 261 -2.90 -10.29 -1.29
N LEU A 262 -3.03 -9.73 -2.49
CA LEU A 262 -3.71 -10.36 -3.62
C LEU A 262 -2.92 -11.58 -4.11
N LEU A 263 -3.60 -12.69 -4.38
CA LEU A 263 -3.00 -13.91 -4.93
C LEU A 263 -3.24 -14.10 -6.42
N ALA A 264 -4.13 -13.33 -7.03
CA ALA A 264 -4.45 -13.36 -8.45
C ALA A 264 -4.87 -11.97 -8.94
N LEU A 265 -4.91 -11.78 -10.26
CA LEU A 265 -5.31 -10.51 -10.87
C LEU A 265 -6.79 -10.22 -10.60
N PRO A 266 -7.13 -9.12 -9.90
CA PRO A 266 -8.52 -8.71 -9.72
C PRO A 266 -9.17 -8.29 -11.05
N ASP A 267 -10.48 -8.48 -11.14
CA ASP A 267 -11.29 -8.15 -12.30
C ASP A 267 -11.22 -6.66 -12.68
N GLU A 268 -11.10 -5.79 -11.69
CA GLU A 268 -10.97 -4.34 -11.83
C GLU A 268 -9.62 -3.97 -12.48
N TYR A 269 -8.53 -4.60 -12.04
CA TYR A 269 -7.20 -4.36 -12.63
C TYR A 269 -7.15 -4.89 -14.06
N ARG A 270 -7.76 -6.06 -14.33
CA ARG A 270 -7.90 -6.57 -15.70
C ARG A 270 -8.63 -5.57 -16.59
N LYS A 271 -9.77 -5.03 -16.14
CA LYS A 271 -10.54 -4.02 -16.89
C LYS A 271 -9.70 -2.76 -17.13
N PHE A 272 -9.00 -2.28 -16.11
CA PHE A 272 -8.10 -1.14 -16.23
C PHE A 272 -7.03 -1.34 -17.30
N ILE A 273 -6.37 -2.51 -17.31
CA ILE A 273 -5.35 -2.87 -18.34
C ILE A 273 -5.95 -2.83 -19.75
N ILE A 274 -7.17 -3.35 -19.93
CA ILE A 274 -7.86 -3.37 -21.24
C ILE A 274 -8.30 -1.96 -21.66
N GLU A 275 -8.97 -1.23 -20.76
CA GLU A 275 -9.58 0.08 -21.05
C GLU A 275 -8.53 1.15 -21.34
N HIS A 276 -7.36 1.07 -20.69
CA HIS A 276 -6.23 1.96 -20.92
C HIS A 276 -5.26 1.47 -22.02
N GLU A 277 -5.62 0.41 -22.74
CA GLU A 277 -4.80 -0.18 -23.82
C GLU A 277 -3.35 -0.44 -23.40
N VAL A 278 -3.17 -1.05 -22.23
CA VAL A 278 -1.85 -1.29 -21.65
C VAL A 278 -1.06 -2.32 -22.45
N GLU A 279 0.16 -1.97 -22.81
CA GLU A 279 1.07 -2.83 -23.57
C GLU A 279 1.88 -3.74 -22.64
N ASN A 280 2.31 -3.22 -21.49
CA ASN A 280 3.26 -3.89 -20.60
C ASN A 280 2.80 -3.84 -19.14
N VAL A 281 2.95 -4.94 -18.42
CA VAL A 281 2.73 -5.01 -16.98
C VAL A 281 4.00 -5.50 -16.29
N ILE A 282 4.47 -4.75 -15.29
CA ILE A 282 5.64 -5.12 -14.49
C ILE A 282 5.18 -5.49 -13.08
N ILE A 283 5.40 -6.74 -12.68
CA ILE A 283 5.23 -7.17 -11.28
C ILE A 283 6.53 -6.89 -10.54
N ALA A 284 6.51 -5.94 -9.59
CA ALA A 284 7.73 -5.46 -8.94
C ALA A 284 7.70 -5.63 -7.41
N GLY A 285 8.84 -6.01 -6.83
CA GLY A 285 9.02 -6.06 -5.38
C GLY A 285 10.24 -6.86 -4.93
N ILE A 286 10.22 -7.32 -3.69
CA ILE A 286 11.29 -8.11 -3.08
C ILE A 286 10.92 -9.59 -3.14
N GLY A 287 11.83 -10.46 -3.55
CA GLY A 287 11.54 -11.87 -3.79
C GLY A 287 11.22 -12.65 -2.52
N GLU A 288 10.49 -13.74 -2.68
CA GLU A 288 9.98 -14.60 -1.59
C GLU A 288 11.05 -15.02 -0.58
N ASP A 289 12.25 -15.33 -1.06
CA ASP A 289 13.36 -15.86 -0.27
C ASP A 289 14.25 -14.79 0.38
N VAL A 290 14.00 -13.51 0.12
CA VAL A 290 14.74 -12.40 0.72
C VAL A 290 14.17 -12.11 2.10
N LYS A 291 14.99 -12.34 3.13
CA LYS A 291 14.59 -12.20 4.53
C LYS A 291 14.69 -10.76 5.02
N SER A 292 13.67 -10.32 5.76
CA SER A 292 13.58 -9.03 6.43
C SER A 292 12.73 -9.20 7.70
N GLU A 293 11.67 -8.41 7.91
CA GLU A 293 10.71 -8.56 9.00
C GLU A 293 9.76 -9.72 8.70
N SER A 294 10.26 -10.94 8.83
CA SER A 294 9.62 -12.11 8.21
C SER A 294 8.95 -13.08 9.19
N TYR A 295 9.21 -12.96 10.49
CA TYR A 295 8.79 -13.98 11.46
C TYR A 295 7.29 -13.92 11.75
N CYS A 296 6.60 -15.03 11.51
CA CYS A 296 5.16 -15.13 11.72
C CYS A 296 4.71 -16.49 12.25
N ARG A 297 3.45 -16.57 12.68
CA ARG A 297 2.75 -17.83 13.01
C ARG A 297 1.41 -17.89 12.30
N LYS A 298 1.13 -18.96 11.56
CA LYS A 298 -0.15 -19.15 10.89
C LYS A 298 -1.27 -19.44 11.90
N LEU A 299 -2.44 -18.84 11.70
CA LEU A 299 -3.66 -19.19 12.43
C LEU A 299 -4.16 -20.57 11.95
N SER A 300 -4.33 -21.51 12.87
CA SER A 300 -4.81 -22.86 12.57
C SER A 300 -6.15 -22.83 11.83
N LYS A 301 -6.34 -23.74 10.87
CA LYS A 301 -7.57 -23.86 10.06
C LYS A 301 -7.88 -22.67 9.14
N THR A 302 -6.88 -21.85 8.82
CA THR A 302 -6.99 -20.82 7.79
C THR A 302 -6.27 -21.25 6.52
N GLY A 303 -6.85 -20.91 5.37
CA GLY A 303 -6.42 -21.36 4.06
C GLY A 303 -6.35 -22.89 3.90
N VAL A 304 -5.44 -23.36 3.05
CA VAL A 304 -5.26 -24.79 2.77
C VAL A 304 -4.17 -25.37 3.67
N ASP A 305 -4.48 -26.47 4.35
CA ASP A 305 -3.53 -27.18 5.21
C ASP A 305 -2.27 -27.59 4.44
N GLY A 306 -1.11 -27.33 5.03
CA GLY A 306 0.20 -27.64 4.43
C GLY A 306 0.61 -26.74 3.26
N GLN A 307 -0.19 -25.74 2.87
CA GLN A 307 0.16 -24.78 1.83
C GLN A 307 0.40 -23.39 2.42
N GLU A 308 1.54 -22.81 2.09
CA GLU A 308 1.86 -21.41 2.38
C GLU A 308 1.18 -20.50 1.37
N TYR A 309 0.83 -19.28 1.79
CA TYR A 309 0.22 -18.25 0.95
C TYR A 309 -1.04 -18.74 0.21
N ALA A 310 -1.78 -19.69 0.81
CA ALA A 310 -3.02 -20.18 0.23
C ALA A 310 -4.13 -19.15 0.44
N ASP A 311 -5.10 -19.12 -0.47
CA ASP A 311 -6.29 -18.28 -0.33
C ASP A 311 -6.94 -18.51 1.04
N GLY A 312 -7.28 -17.43 1.74
CA GLY A 312 -7.82 -17.47 3.09
C GLY A 312 -6.81 -17.69 4.21
N SER A 313 -5.50 -17.77 3.93
CA SER A 313 -4.48 -17.91 4.98
C SER A 313 -4.31 -16.63 5.79
N LEU A 314 -4.26 -16.77 7.12
CA LEU A 314 -3.97 -15.67 8.04
C LEU A 314 -2.72 -15.99 8.88
N TYR A 315 -1.75 -15.07 8.85
CA TYR A 315 -0.51 -15.15 9.61
C TYR A 315 -0.43 -14.03 10.63
N ILE A 316 -0.02 -14.33 11.86
CA ILE A 316 0.31 -13.32 12.87
C ILE A 316 1.78 -12.96 12.73
N LEU A 317 2.05 -11.69 12.44
CA LEU A 317 3.38 -11.11 12.25
C LEU A 317 3.95 -10.64 13.59
N TYR A 318 5.24 -10.91 13.81
CA TYR A 318 5.99 -10.44 14.97
C TYR A 318 7.21 -9.64 14.49
N THR A 319 7.09 -8.31 14.49
CA THR A 319 8.14 -7.41 13.97
C THR A 319 9.47 -7.53 14.71
N GLN A 320 9.46 -7.97 15.98
CA GLN A 320 10.67 -8.21 16.78
C GLN A 320 10.89 -9.70 17.09
N SER A 321 10.59 -10.57 16.11
CA SER A 321 10.90 -12.00 16.16
C SER A 321 10.30 -12.75 17.35
N GLY A 322 9.10 -12.34 17.79
CA GLY A 322 8.33 -13.02 18.84
C GLY A 322 8.76 -12.62 20.25
N SER A 323 9.31 -11.43 20.40
CA SER A 323 9.70 -10.86 21.69
C SER A 323 8.52 -10.72 22.66
N GLU A 324 8.80 -10.54 23.96
CA GLU A 324 7.77 -10.18 24.95
C GLU A 324 7.03 -8.89 24.57
N HIS A 325 7.74 -7.96 23.92
CA HIS A 325 7.15 -6.73 23.41
C HIS A 325 6.12 -7.02 22.32
N ASP A 326 6.44 -7.88 21.34
CA ASP A 326 5.48 -8.25 20.30
C ASP A 326 4.22 -8.87 20.93
N ILE A 327 4.40 -9.86 21.81
CA ILE A 327 3.29 -10.60 22.44
C ILE A 327 2.38 -9.63 23.20
N LYS A 328 2.97 -8.71 23.98
CA LYS A 328 2.22 -7.72 24.74
C LYS A 328 1.48 -6.74 23.84
N THR A 329 2.12 -6.24 22.80
CA THR A 329 1.53 -5.24 21.89
C THR A 329 0.41 -5.85 21.05
N ILE A 330 0.62 -7.05 20.49
CA ILE A 330 -0.42 -7.76 19.74
C ILE A 330 -1.60 -8.12 20.63
N SER A 331 -1.36 -8.67 21.83
CA SER A 331 -2.44 -9.01 22.79
C SER A 331 -3.29 -7.81 23.20
N ARG A 332 -2.68 -6.62 23.28
CA ARG A 332 -3.39 -5.37 23.56
C ARG A 332 -4.25 -4.93 22.37
N ASN A 333 -3.70 -5.00 21.15
CA ASN A 333 -4.30 -4.40 19.97
C ASN A 333 -5.31 -5.33 19.26
N VAL A 334 -5.11 -6.65 19.38
CA VAL A 334 -5.92 -7.73 18.78
C VAL A 334 -6.56 -8.54 19.91
N VAL A 335 -7.83 -8.26 20.20
CA VAL A 335 -8.49 -8.63 21.46
C VAL A 335 -8.70 -10.13 21.67
N ASP A 336 -8.67 -10.91 20.59
CA ASP A 336 -8.83 -12.35 20.57
C ASP A 336 -7.49 -13.11 20.47
N TYR A 337 -6.36 -12.41 20.43
CA TYR A 337 -5.03 -13.00 20.25
C TYR A 337 -4.70 -14.11 21.26
N ASP A 338 -4.99 -13.88 22.55
CA ASP A 338 -4.68 -14.84 23.63
C ASP A 338 -5.45 -16.17 23.50
N THR A 339 -6.50 -16.20 22.65
CA THR A 339 -7.36 -17.37 22.45
C THR A 339 -7.04 -18.14 21.18
N LEU A 340 -6.11 -17.63 20.36
CA LEU A 340 -5.80 -18.19 19.05
C LEU A 340 -5.04 -19.52 19.16
N SER A 341 -5.41 -20.46 18.30
CA SER A 341 -4.59 -21.63 18.03
C SER A 341 -3.63 -21.28 16.89
N LEU A 342 -2.34 -21.13 17.23
CA LEU A 342 -1.30 -20.73 16.28
C LEU A 342 -0.32 -21.87 16.02
N GLU A 343 0.00 -22.10 14.75
CA GLU A 343 1.02 -23.04 14.30
C GLU A 343 2.42 -22.66 14.81
N LYS A 344 3.40 -23.55 14.54
CA LYS A 344 4.82 -23.26 14.80
C LYS A 344 5.27 -22.08 13.94
N GLY A 345 6.03 -21.17 14.53
CA GLY A 345 6.53 -19.99 13.83
C GLY A 345 7.59 -20.30 12.79
N LYS A 346 7.62 -19.47 11.74
CA LYS A 346 8.53 -19.53 10.60
C LYS A 346 8.69 -18.17 9.94
N ASP A 347 9.73 -18.05 9.12
CA ASP A 347 9.94 -16.87 8.28
C ASP A 347 9.11 -17.00 7.00
N LEU A 348 8.44 -15.92 6.60
CA LEU A 348 7.81 -15.76 5.29
C LEU A 348 8.45 -14.61 4.51
N ALA A 349 8.04 -14.44 3.25
CA ALA A 349 8.35 -13.24 2.49
C ALA A 349 7.96 -11.98 3.29
N ASP A 350 8.78 -10.93 3.17
CA ASP A 350 8.59 -9.66 3.88
C ASP A 350 7.14 -9.15 3.74
N TRP A 351 6.54 -8.74 4.86
CA TRP A 351 5.12 -8.38 4.91
C TRP A 351 4.82 -7.14 4.06
N GLU A 352 5.76 -6.20 3.99
CA GLU A 352 5.56 -4.93 3.31
C GLU A 352 5.92 -4.99 1.84
N SER A 353 7.07 -5.59 1.55
CA SER A 353 7.77 -5.46 0.28
C SER A 353 7.82 -6.76 -0.51
N GLY A 354 7.57 -7.90 0.16
CA GLY A 354 7.69 -9.23 -0.40
C GLY A 354 6.61 -9.58 -1.43
N VAL A 355 7.04 -10.12 -2.57
CA VAL A 355 6.23 -10.69 -3.65
C VAL A 355 6.55 -12.18 -3.72
N VAL A 356 5.55 -13.03 -3.51
CA VAL A 356 5.74 -14.49 -3.54
C VAL A 356 5.57 -15.05 -4.94
N ASN A 357 6.24 -16.16 -5.24
CA ASN A 357 6.24 -16.77 -6.58
C ASN A 357 4.82 -17.09 -7.07
N ARG A 358 3.95 -17.56 -6.16
CA ARG A 358 2.53 -17.80 -6.47
C ARG A 358 1.81 -16.54 -6.96
N GLN A 359 2.12 -15.36 -6.42
CA GLN A 359 1.53 -14.10 -6.89
C GLN A 359 1.99 -13.80 -8.31
N ILE A 360 3.29 -13.93 -8.58
CA ILE A 360 3.88 -13.74 -9.90
C ILE A 360 3.19 -14.67 -10.91
N ASP A 361 3.12 -15.97 -10.62
CA ASP A 361 2.54 -16.97 -11.52
C ASP A 361 1.06 -16.70 -11.82
N ASN A 362 0.25 -16.51 -10.78
CA ASN A 362 -1.20 -16.36 -10.93
C ASN A 362 -1.60 -15.03 -11.57
N ILE A 363 -0.95 -13.93 -11.20
CA ILE A 363 -1.23 -12.62 -11.78
C ILE A 363 -0.81 -12.60 -13.24
N SER A 364 0.38 -13.10 -13.56
CA SER A 364 0.86 -13.18 -14.94
C SER A 364 -0.08 -14.01 -15.78
N LYS A 365 -0.47 -15.20 -15.30
CA LYS A 365 -1.48 -16.03 -15.97
C LYS A 365 -2.79 -15.26 -16.22
N GLY A 366 -3.31 -14.56 -15.21
CA GLY A 366 -4.54 -13.77 -15.35
C GLY A 366 -4.44 -12.64 -16.37
N ILE A 367 -3.25 -12.05 -16.53
CA ILE A 367 -3.00 -11.03 -17.57
C ILE A 367 -2.90 -11.68 -18.95
N TYR A 368 -2.12 -12.76 -19.10
CA TYR A 368 -1.92 -13.48 -20.36
C TYR A 368 -3.20 -14.08 -20.93
N GLU A 369 -4.06 -14.64 -20.08
CA GLU A 369 -5.30 -15.30 -20.51
C GLU A 369 -6.39 -14.31 -20.91
N HIS A 370 -6.29 -13.04 -20.51
CA HIS A 370 -7.42 -12.11 -20.61
C HIS A 370 -7.09 -10.71 -21.17
N THR A 371 -5.83 -10.41 -21.44
CA THR A 371 -5.40 -9.10 -21.96
C THR A 371 -4.31 -9.29 -23.03
N PRO A 372 -4.08 -8.32 -23.91
CA PRO A 372 -2.98 -8.37 -24.88
C PRO A 372 -1.63 -7.94 -24.29
N ALA A 373 -1.56 -7.56 -23.01
CA ALA A 373 -0.36 -7.00 -22.40
C ALA A 373 0.71 -8.08 -22.19
N GLN A 374 1.98 -7.68 -22.34
CA GLN A 374 3.14 -8.51 -21.99
C GLN A 374 3.44 -8.36 -20.49
N VAL A 375 3.84 -9.45 -19.83
CA VAL A 375 4.13 -9.43 -18.39
C VAL A 375 5.61 -9.62 -18.14
N TYR A 376 6.13 -8.82 -17.21
CA TYR A 376 7.50 -8.88 -16.74
C TYR A 376 7.52 -8.96 -15.22
N SER A 377 8.51 -9.63 -14.65
CA SER A 377 8.83 -9.51 -13.23
C SER A 377 10.11 -8.70 -13.03
N LEU A 378 10.11 -7.79 -12.06
CA LEU A 378 11.27 -7.04 -11.58
C LEU A 378 11.45 -7.31 -10.08
N ILE A 379 12.32 -8.26 -9.74
CA ILE A 379 12.42 -8.80 -8.38
C ILE A 379 13.84 -8.70 -7.85
N ALA A 380 13.98 -8.19 -6.62
CA ALA A 380 15.23 -8.34 -5.86
C ALA A 380 15.29 -9.73 -5.25
N THR A 381 16.38 -10.47 -5.50
CA THR A 381 16.54 -11.87 -5.08
C THR A 381 17.58 -12.07 -3.99
N HIS A 382 18.34 -11.02 -3.65
CA HIS A 382 19.41 -11.10 -2.68
C HIS A 382 19.15 -10.18 -1.48
N ASP A 383 19.00 -8.88 -1.72
CA ASP A 383 18.77 -7.88 -0.66
C ASP A 383 17.76 -6.81 -1.12
N MET A 384 16.95 -6.30 -0.18
CA MET A 384 16.06 -5.17 -0.45
C MET A 384 16.80 -3.94 -0.99
N MET A 385 18.06 -3.77 -0.57
CA MET A 385 18.91 -2.67 -0.99
C MET A 385 19.19 -2.66 -2.49
N ASP A 386 19.12 -3.81 -3.16
CA ASP A 386 19.29 -3.90 -4.61
C ASP A 386 18.17 -3.12 -5.32
N MET A 387 16.94 -3.25 -4.81
CA MET A 387 15.81 -2.46 -5.30
C MET A 387 16.00 -0.97 -4.99
N TYR A 388 16.56 -0.60 -3.83
CA TYR A 388 16.78 0.81 -3.49
C TYR A 388 17.84 1.45 -4.40
N ASN A 389 18.87 0.69 -4.76
CA ASN A 389 19.92 1.12 -5.66
C ASN A 389 19.40 1.27 -7.11
N LEU A 390 18.38 0.50 -7.52
CA LEU A 390 17.72 0.71 -8.81
C LEU A 390 17.14 2.12 -8.93
N GLY A 391 16.59 2.69 -7.85
CA GLY A 391 16.06 4.07 -7.86
C GLY A 391 17.11 5.10 -8.30
N ALA A 392 18.35 4.96 -7.81
CA ALA A 392 19.47 5.81 -8.20
C ALA A 392 19.90 5.58 -9.66
N ASN A 393 19.97 4.32 -10.09
CA ASN A 393 20.33 3.96 -11.48
C ASN A 393 19.31 4.48 -12.49
N MET A 394 18.02 4.24 -12.26
CA MET A 394 16.94 4.77 -13.08
C MET A 394 16.93 6.29 -13.10
N GLY A 395 17.09 6.93 -11.94
CA GLY A 395 17.12 8.39 -11.87
C GLY A 395 18.26 8.98 -12.69
N MET A 396 19.46 8.40 -12.57
CA MET A 396 20.64 8.87 -13.29
C MET A 396 20.52 8.63 -14.80
N TYR A 397 20.02 7.47 -15.22
CA TYR A 397 19.82 7.18 -16.63
C TYR A 397 18.69 8.01 -17.25
N PHE A 398 17.60 8.25 -16.52
CA PHE A 398 16.54 9.18 -16.94
C PHE A 398 17.11 10.57 -17.22
N MET A 399 17.93 11.12 -16.30
CA MET A 399 18.58 12.41 -16.50
C MET A 399 19.52 12.40 -17.71
N TYR A 400 20.32 11.34 -17.86
CA TYR A 400 21.20 11.16 -19.01
C TYR A 400 20.43 11.14 -20.33
N LYS A 401 19.34 10.36 -20.43
CA LYS A 401 18.50 10.23 -21.62
C LYS A 401 17.89 11.58 -22.02
N ASN A 402 17.59 12.42 -21.04
CA ASN A 402 16.94 13.72 -21.22
C ASN A 402 17.90 14.92 -21.37
N ARG A 403 19.21 14.74 -21.17
CA ARG A 403 20.19 15.85 -21.08
C ARG A 403 20.16 16.84 -22.25
N GLU A 404 19.90 16.37 -23.47
CA GLU A 404 19.87 17.23 -24.66
C GLU A 404 18.58 18.08 -24.72
N GLN A 405 17.47 17.55 -24.21
CA GLN A 405 16.16 18.20 -24.25
C GLN A 405 15.95 19.12 -23.05
N THR A 406 16.26 18.64 -21.85
CA THR A 406 15.99 19.38 -20.60
C THR A 406 17.18 20.22 -20.15
N LYS A 407 18.40 19.95 -20.68
CA LYS A 407 19.67 20.56 -20.24
C LYS A 407 19.94 20.36 -18.74
N VAL A 408 19.30 19.38 -18.14
CA VAL A 408 19.48 19.01 -16.75
C VAL A 408 20.75 18.19 -16.62
N SER A 409 21.62 18.58 -15.69
CA SER A 409 22.82 17.83 -15.29
C SER A 409 22.76 17.53 -13.81
N VAL A 410 23.64 16.66 -13.32
CA VAL A 410 23.68 16.29 -11.90
C VAL A 410 23.88 17.51 -11.01
N GLN A 411 22.85 17.86 -10.23
CA GLN A 411 22.85 18.89 -9.20
C GLN A 411 23.25 18.33 -7.83
N GLY A 412 23.03 17.05 -7.61
CA GLY A 412 23.51 16.33 -6.43
C GLY A 412 22.58 15.19 -6.00
N THR A 413 22.43 14.99 -4.69
CA THR A 413 21.72 13.84 -4.12
C THR A 413 20.63 14.28 -3.14
N TYR A 414 19.44 13.69 -3.26
CA TYR A 414 18.39 13.78 -2.25
C TYR A 414 18.41 12.52 -1.39
N LEU A 415 18.68 12.68 -0.10
CA LEU A 415 18.56 11.59 0.87
C LEU A 415 17.11 11.59 1.33
N ASN A 416 16.34 10.63 0.86
CA ASN A 416 14.94 10.47 1.22
C ASN A 416 14.81 9.34 2.21
N GLU A 417 14.36 9.68 3.42
CA GLU A 417 13.79 8.70 4.34
C GLU A 417 12.60 7.99 3.67
N TYR A 418 12.28 6.82 4.19
CA TYR A 418 11.12 6.04 3.81
C TYR A 418 9.85 6.91 3.63
N LEU A 419 9.24 6.83 2.44
CA LEU A 419 7.95 7.42 2.06
C LEU A 419 7.81 8.96 2.18
N ILE A 420 8.85 9.74 1.87
CA ILE A 420 8.77 11.21 1.83
C ILE A 420 9.35 11.87 0.56
N SER A 421 9.50 11.11 -0.52
CA SER A 421 10.14 11.55 -1.77
C SER A 421 9.24 12.37 -2.72
N GLN A 422 9.85 13.08 -3.67
CA GLN A 422 9.19 13.78 -4.79
C GLN A 422 9.80 13.35 -6.14
N PRO A 423 9.55 12.10 -6.60
CA PRO A 423 10.36 11.47 -7.63
C PRO A 423 10.51 12.26 -8.93
N LEU A 424 9.40 12.61 -9.61
CA LEU A 424 9.48 13.31 -10.90
C LEU A 424 10.14 14.69 -10.79
N TYR A 425 9.87 15.43 -9.72
CA TYR A 425 10.55 16.70 -9.46
C TYR A 425 12.05 16.49 -9.27
N GLU A 426 12.45 15.57 -8.39
CA GLU A 426 13.86 15.28 -8.11
C GLU A 426 14.63 14.92 -9.40
N LEU A 427 14.07 14.02 -10.22
CA LEU A 427 14.70 13.59 -11.47
C LEU A 427 14.79 14.72 -12.50
N THR A 428 13.73 15.52 -12.67
CA THR A 428 13.73 16.63 -13.64
C THR A 428 14.57 17.82 -13.20
N GLN A 429 14.91 17.93 -11.91
CA GLN A 429 15.77 18.99 -11.37
C GLN A 429 17.23 18.55 -11.18
N GLY A 430 17.60 17.33 -11.58
CA GLY A 430 19.00 16.90 -11.57
C GLY A 430 19.45 16.23 -10.27
N TYR A 431 18.52 15.76 -9.44
CA TYR A 431 18.82 15.12 -8.16
C TYR A 431 18.71 13.60 -8.25
N ILE A 432 19.76 12.93 -7.79
CA ILE A 432 19.79 11.47 -7.68
C ILE A 432 19.21 11.07 -6.33
N PRO A 433 18.23 10.16 -6.27
CA PRO A 433 17.67 9.72 -5.01
C PRO A 433 18.62 8.74 -4.30
N LEU A 434 18.71 8.88 -2.98
CA LEU A 434 19.20 7.85 -2.07
C LEU A 434 18.08 7.54 -1.08
N LEU A 435 17.47 6.37 -1.25
CA LEU A 435 16.39 5.86 -0.40
C LEU A 435 16.99 5.11 0.79
N PHE A 436 16.52 5.38 2.01
CA PHE A 436 17.01 4.69 3.20
C PHE A 436 15.94 4.55 4.29
N TRP A 437 16.14 3.56 5.17
CA TRP A 437 15.34 3.36 6.36
C TRP A 437 15.92 4.16 7.53
N GLN A 438 15.07 4.86 8.28
CA GLN A 438 15.46 5.85 9.30
C GLN A 438 16.30 5.31 10.45
N PHE A 439 16.23 4.00 10.71
CA PHE A 439 17.01 3.35 11.77
C PHE A 439 18.34 2.77 11.29
N VAL A 440 18.68 2.90 10.00
CA VAL A 440 20.01 2.54 9.49
C VAL A 440 21.03 3.57 9.97
N PRO A 441 22.20 3.14 10.47
CA PRO A 441 23.22 4.07 10.96
C PRO A 441 23.64 5.10 9.90
N PRO A 442 23.82 6.39 10.28
CA PRO A 442 24.25 7.45 9.36
C PRO A 442 25.50 7.10 8.56
N VAL A 443 26.49 6.47 9.19
CA VAL A 443 27.73 6.02 8.53
C VAL A 443 27.41 5.10 7.34
N SER A 444 26.56 4.09 7.56
CA SER A 444 26.15 3.13 6.53
C SER A 444 25.37 3.79 5.40
N THR A 445 24.48 4.74 5.73
CA THR A 445 23.73 5.51 4.73
C THR A 445 24.66 6.39 3.89
N ILE A 446 25.59 7.13 4.50
CA ILE A 446 26.49 8.03 3.77
C ILE A 446 27.58 7.27 3.00
N ASP A 447 27.98 6.07 3.44
CA ASP A 447 28.85 5.18 2.67
C ASP A 447 28.29 4.90 1.28
N ARG A 448 26.96 4.75 1.15
CA ARG A 448 26.29 4.47 -0.13
C ARG A 448 26.44 5.59 -1.14
N ILE A 449 26.54 6.86 -0.72
CA ILE A 449 26.77 7.97 -1.67
C ILE A 449 28.08 7.75 -2.42
N LYS A 450 29.16 7.43 -1.71
CA LYS A 450 30.48 7.24 -2.33
C LYS A 450 30.62 5.86 -2.99
N ARG A 451 30.04 4.82 -2.40
CA ARG A 451 30.20 3.43 -2.85
C ARG A 451 29.28 3.07 -4.01
N ASP A 452 28.05 3.55 -3.98
CA ASP A 452 26.99 3.10 -4.88
C ASP A 452 26.60 4.25 -5.83
N ILE A 453 26.21 5.42 -5.29
CA ILE A 453 25.68 6.53 -6.12
C ILE A 453 26.76 7.15 -7.01
N GLN A 454 27.96 7.40 -6.48
CA GLN A 454 29.07 7.97 -7.26
C GLN A 454 29.45 7.09 -8.47
N LYS A 455 29.39 5.75 -8.31
CA LYS A 455 29.66 4.83 -9.42
C LYS A 455 28.65 5.01 -10.56
N VAL A 456 27.36 5.17 -10.21
CA VAL A 456 26.31 5.42 -11.21
C VAL A 456 26.56 6.75 -11.92
N VAL A 457 26.95 7.81 -11.19
CA VAL A 457 27.31 9.10 -11.80
C VAL A 457 28.48 8.96 -12.77
N ASP A 458 29.53 8.25 -12.38
CA ASP A 458 30.75 8.08 -13.19
C ASP A 458 30.48 7.35 -14.52
N THR A 459 29.43 6.52 -14.58
CA THR A 459 28.97 5.85 -15.81
C THR A 459 28.47 6.86 -16.85
N TYR A 460 27.78 7.93 -16.43
CA TYR A 460 27.04 8.83 -17.34
C TYR A 460 27.63 10.25 -17.42
N GLU A 461 28.20 10.78 -16.34
CA GLU A 461 28.77 12.14 -16.25
C GLU A 461 30.17 12.12 -15.62
N LYS A 462 31.20 11.87 -16.45
CA LYS A 462 32.59 11.80 -15.99
C LYS A 462 33.08 13.10 -15.36
N GLY A 463 33.79 12.96 -14.23
CA GLY A 463 34.43 14.08 -13.53
C GLY A 463 33.52 14.85 -12.57
N VAL A 464 32.25 14.46 -12.46
CA VAL A 464 31.33 15.01 -11.47
C VAL A 464 31.55 14.31 -10.13
N LEU A 465 32.03 15.06 -9.13
CA LEU A 465 32.19 14.57 -7.76
C LEU A 465 31.01 15.02 -6.89
N LEU A 466 30.25 14.06 -6.33
CA LEU A 466 29.08 14.35 -5.50
C LEU A 466 29.41 15.14 -4.23
N GLU A 467 30.63 15.04 -3.71
CA GLU A 467 31.11 15.85 -2.57
C GLU A 467 31.13 17.37 -2.86
N ASN A 468 31.19 17.74 -4.14
CA ASN A 468 31.16 19.13 -4.60
C ASN A 468 29.76 19.58 -5.06
N LYS A 469 28.76 18.70 -4.94
CA LYS A 469 27.37 18.93 -5.31
C LYS A 469 26.49 19.07 -4.07
N THR A 470 25.23 19.44 -4.28
CA THR A 470 24.29 19.63 -3.17
C THR A 470 23.81 18.29 -2.65
N VAL A 471 23.90 18.08 -1.35
CA VAL A 471 23.25 16.96 -0.67
C VAL A 471 22.11 17.52 0.17
N HIS A 472 20.88 17.17 -0.17
CA HIS A 472 19.71 17.54 0.61
C HIS A 472 19.28 16.38 1.51
N VAL A 473 19.28 16.61 2.82
CA VAL A 473 18.84 15.63 3.82
C VAL A 473 17.34 15.82 4.09
N ASN A 474 16.53 15.04 3.38
CA ASN A 474 15.09 14.92 3.61
C ASN A 474 14.86 13.74 4.56
N ALA A 475 14.98 14.00 5.86
CA ALA A 475 14.81 13.01 6.91
C ALA A 475 14.12 13.63 8.13
N ARG A 476 13.13 12.94 8.68
CA ARG A 476 12.46 13.28 9.94
C ARG A 476 13.32 12.90 11.13
N ILE A 477 13.89 11.69 11.12
CA ILE A 477 14.66 11.12 12.25
C ILE A 477 16.16 11.03 11.87
N GLY A 478 17.05 11.27 12.84
CA GLY A 478 18.50 11.08 12.64
C GLY A 478 19.18 12.08 11.69
N LYS A 479 18.48 13.17 11.32
CA LYS A 479 18.93 14.10 10.28
C LYS A 479 20.18 14.90 10.66
N GLU A 480 20.34 15.26 11.95
CA GLU A 480 21.55 15.98 12.37
C GLU A 480 22.76 15.09 12.26
N GLU A 481 22.64 13.83 12.65
CA GLU A 481 23.69 12.83 12.58
C GLU A 481 24.10 12.55 11.13
N LEU A 482 23.14 12.50 10.19
CA LEU A 482 23.41 12.44 8.76
C LEU A 482 24.19 13.67 8.27
N VAL A 483 23.76 14.88 8.67
CA VAL A 483 24.43 16.14 8.30
C VAL A 483 25.85 16.20 8.86
N GLN A 484 26.07 15.78 10.10
CA GLN A 484 27.41 15.75 10.69
C GLN A 484 28.32 14.74 9.99
N GLU A 485 27.82 13.55 9.67
CA GLU A 485 28.60 12.54 8.97
C GLU A 485 28.95 12.97 7.53
N LEU A 486 28.03 13.65 6.83
CA LEU A 486 28.32 14.28 5.53
C LEU A 486 29.43 15.33 5.64
N LYS A 487 29.33 16.27 6.59
CA LYS A 487 30.34 17.31 6.80
C LYS A 487 31.71 16.73 7.14
N LYS A 488 31.74 15.74 8.03
CA LYS A 488 32.96 15.00 8.40
C LYS A 488 33.64 14.33 7.20
N ARG A 489 32.87 13.90 6.20
CA ARG A 489 33.35 13.26 4.97
C ARG A 489 33.66 14.21 3.82
N GLY A 490 33.59 15.52 4.06
CA GLY A 490 34.00 16.57 3.13
C GLY A 490 32.92 17.04 2.14
N PHE A 491 31.65 16.68 2.34
CA PHE A 491 30.57 17.20 1.49
C PHE A 491 30.38 18.70 1.74
N ARG A 492 30.52 19.50 0.67
CA ARG A 492 30.63 20.97 0.78
C ARG A 492 29.28 21.67 0.95
N PHE A 493 28.24 21.17 0.28
CA PHE A 493 26.94 21.82 0.21
C PHE A 493 25.85 20.91 0.77
N VAL A 494 25.71 20.93 2.10
CA VAL A 494 24.71 20.11 2.80
C VAL A 494 23.54 20.99 3.22
N THR A 495 22.33 20.65 2.76
CA THR A 495 21.07 21.25 3.19
C THR A 495 20.20 20.19 3.88
N LYS A 496 19.18 20.62 4.62
CA LYS A 496 18.26 19.72 5.34
C LYS A 496 16.88 20.35 5.41
N ARG A 497 15.83 19.51 5.48
CA ARG A 497 14.47 19.98 5.78
C ARG A 497 14.39 20.64 7.17
N LYS A 498 13.39 21.51 7.36
CA LYS A 498 13.14 22.20 8.64
C LYS A 498 12.87 21.23 9.79
N ASP A 499 13.18 21.68 11.01
CA ASP A 499 12.96 20.92 12.25
C ASP A 499 11.49 20.90 12.63
N LYS A 500 11.00 19.75 13.13
CA LYS A 500 9.64 19.58 13.67
C LYS A 500 8.53 19.94 12.66
N VAL A 501 8.79 19.71 11.38
CA VAL A 501 7.81 19.85 10.30
C VAL A 501 7.62 18.49 9.66
N GLU A 502 6.37 18.10 9.48
CA GLU A 502 5.97 16.85 8.83
C GLU A 502 5.85 17.05 7.31
N GLU A 503 5.92 15.97 6.53
CA GLU A 503 5.73 16.01 5.06
C GLU A 503 4.23 16.16 4.74
N LEU A 504 3.64 17.29 5.12
CA LEU A 504 2.22 17.59 4.95
C LEU A 504 2.02 18.84 4.11
N TRP A 505 0.98 18.83 3.28
CA TRP A 505 0.51 20.03 2.59
C TRP A 505 -0.39 20.84 3.54
N ASN A 506 0.08 22.00 3.98
CA ASN A 506 -0.64 22.93 4.85
C ASN A 506 -0.12 24.38 4.74
N LEU A 507 -0.57 25.10 3.72
CA LEU A 507 -0.17 26.50 3.51
C LEU A 507 -0.57 27.47 4.65
N SER A 508 -1.41 27.05 5.59
CA SER A 508 -1.81 27.91 6.72
C SER A 508 -0.68 28.16 7.72
N ASP A 509 0.34 27.29 7.76
CA ASP A 509 1.51 27.47 8.62
C ASP A 509 2.71 28.12 7.90
N GLY A 510 2.56 28.39 6.60
CA GLY A 510 3.59 28.96 5.73
C GLY A 510 4.08 27.94 4.71
N ILE A 511 5.27 28.17 4.15
CA ILE A 511 5.99 27.16 3.35
C ILE A 511 7.03 26.52 4.26
N ASN A 512 6.73 25.34 4.77
CA ASN A 512 7.54 24.68 5.80
C ASN A 512 7.91 23.24 5.47
N SER A 513 6.99 22.48 4.88
CA SER A 513 7.22 21.07 4.57
C SER A 513 7.99 20.93 3.25
N PRO A 514 8.75 19.84 3.06
CA PRO A 514 9.45 19.62 1.79
C PRO A 514 8.53 19.61 0.55
N CYS A 515 7.31 19.05 0.62
CA CYS A 515 6.39 19.14 -0.50
C CYS A 515 5.99 20.60 -0.82
N GLU A 516 5.82 21.45 0.19
CA GLU A 516 5.55 22.88 -0.02
C GLU A 516 6.76 23.63 -0.58
N GLU A 517 7.97 23.30 -0.14
CA GLU A 517 9.22 23.85 -0.69
C GLU A 517 9.37 23.48 -2.17
N VAL A 518 9.02 22.24 -2.53
CA VAL A 518 8.99 21.78 -3.93
C VAL A 518 7.93 22.53 -4.75
N VAL A 519 6.71 22.67 -4.23
CA VAL A 519 5.65 23.45 -4.87
C VAL A 519 6.10 24.90 -5.07
N GLN A 520 6.70 25.52 -4.04
CA GLN A 520 7.22 26.88 -4.13
C GLN A 520 8.31 27.00 -5.20
N ASN A 521 9.24 26.04 -5.25
CA ASN A 521 10.29 26.02 -6.28
C ASN A 521 9.69 25.94 -7.70
N ILE A 522 8.74 25.02 -7.92
CA ILE A 522 8.07 24.88 -9.22
C ILE A 522 7.32 26.17 -9.59
N VAL A 523 6.58 26.76 -8.66
CA VAL A 523 5.77 27.95 -8.92
C VAL A 523 6.63 29.19 -9.15
N GLU A 524 7.64 29.43 -8.31
CA GLU A 524 8.35 30.70 -8.26
C GLU A 524 9.66 30.71 -9.04
N GLN A 525 10.33 29.56 -9.18
CA GLN A 525 11.64 29.48 -9.83
C GLN A 525 11.55 28.85 -11.23
N ILE A 526 10.82 27.74 -11.38
CA ILE A 526 10.71 27.03 -12.67
C ILE A 526 9.59 27.63 -13.53
N GLY A 527 8.45 27.91 -12.91
CA GLY A 527 7.18 28.21 -13.54
C GLY A 527 6.39 26.94 -13.87
N VAL A 528 5.14 26.83 -13.37
CA VAL A 528 4.29 25.63 -13.52
C VAL A 528 4.14 25.18 -14.97
N ARG A 529 3.90 26.12 -15.89
CA ARG A 529 3.77 25.80 -17.32
C ARG A 529 5.06 25.17 -17.88
N ARG A 530 6.21 25.75 -17.57
CA ARG A 530 7.50 25.24 -18.00
C ARG A 530 7.78 23.88 -17.39
N TYR A 531 7.44 23.67 -16.13
CA TYR A 531 7.59 22.38 -15.46
C TYR A 531 6.77 21.28 -16.15
N LYS A 532 5.48 21.55 -16.43
CA LYS A 532 4.64 20.62 -17.17
C LYS A 532 5.18 20.35 -18.58
N GLU A 533 5.60 21.39 -19.31
CA GLU A 533 6.23 21.24 -20.62
C GLU A 533 7.52 20.39 -20.55
N LEU A 534 8.31 20.51 -19.48
CA LEU A 534 9.51 19.67 -19.28
C LEU A 534 9.15 18.21 -19.04
N CYS A 535 8.11 17.94 -18.23
CA CYS A 535 7.64 16.59 -17.96
C CYS A 535 6.99 15.95 -19.19
N GLU A 536 6.11 16.66 -19.89
CA GLU A 536 5.42 16.18 -21.09
C GLU A 536 6.38 15.84 -22.23
N ASN A 537 7.50 16.57 -22.34
CA ASN A 537 8.51 16.31 -23.37
C ASN A 537 9.60 15.34 -22.91
N ALA A 538 9.55 14.81 -21.68
CA ALA A 538 10.58 13.92 -21.19
C ALA A 538 10.59 12.58 -21.95
N LEU A 539 11.79 12.09 -22.22
CA LEU A 539 12.02 10.74 -22.69
C LEU A 539 12.01 9.79 -21.50
N TYR A 540 10.84 9.22 -21.22
CA TYR A 540 10.66 8.17 -20.22
C TYR A 540 11.39 6.87 -20.64
N LEU A 541 11.69 6.05 -19.64
CA LEU A 541 12.37 4.77 -19.80
C LEU A 541 11.39 3.74 -20.40
N ASP A 542 11.87 2.98 -21.37
CA ASP A 542 11.16 1.80 -21.88
C ASP A 542 11.70 0.50 -21.25
N LEU A 543 11.23 -0.65 -21.74
CA LEU A 543 11.63 -1.95 -21.20
C LEU A 543 13.08 -2.32 -21.54
N ASP A 544 13.61 -1.84 -22.68
CA ASP A 544 15.00 -2.11 -23.06
C ASP A 544 15.95 -1.31 -22.17
N ASP A 545 15.61 -0.06 -21.88
CA ASP A 545 16.30 0.76 -20.89
C ASP A 545 16.30 0.09 -19.51
N LEU A 546 15.13 -0.36 -19.03
CA LEU A 546 15.01 -1.01 -17.72
C LEU A 546 15.82 -2.30 -17.67
N LYS A 547 15.80 -3.11 -18.74
CA LYS A 547 16.60 -4.33 -18.85
C LYS A 547 18.09 -4.04 -18.71
N GLN A 548 18.59 -3.03 -19.44
CA GLN A 548 19.99 -2.63 -19.36
C GLN A 548 20.37 -2.19 -17.93
N LEU A 549 19.53 -1.39 -17.27
CA LEU A 549 19.79 -0.92 -15.91
C LEU A 549 19.80 -2.05 -14.88
N VAL A 550 18.95 -3.06 -15.06
CA VAL A 550 18.88 -4.20 -14.14
C VAL A 550 20.11 -5.10 -14.29
N GLU A 551 20.65 -5.27 -15.50
CA GLU A 551 21.91 -6.00 -15.72
C GLU A 551 23.09 -5.37 -14.96
N ASP A 552 23.05 -4.06 -14.73
CA ASP A 552 24.08 -3.31 -13.99
C ASP A 552 23.90 -3.33 -12.46
N VAL A 553 22.74 -3.78 -11.95
CA VAL A 553 22.45 -3.86 -10.52
C VAL A 553 22.42 -5.32 -10.08
N GLN A 554 23.49 -5.75 -9.40
CA GLN A 554 23.59 -7.09 -8.84
C GLN A 554 22.38 -7.39 -7.93
N GLY A 555 21.84 -8.60 -8.07
CA GLY A 555 20.76 -9.09 -7.21
C GLY A 555 19.34 -8.79 -7.68
N LEU A 556 19.20 -8.01 -8.77
CA LEU A 556 17.93 -7.82 -9.45
C LEU A 556 17.76 -8.79 -10.62
N ILE A 557 16.52 -9.25 -10.81
CA ILE A 557 16.11 -10.04 -11.98
C ILE A 557 14.99 -9.29 -12.67
N PHE A 558 15.18 -9.03 -13.97
CA PHE A 558 14.16 -8.54 -14.87
C PHE A 558 13.96 -9.55 -16.00
N GLN A 559 12.77 -10.11 -16.10
CA GLN A 559 12.46 -11.16 -17.07
C GLN A 559 11.04 -11.00 -17.60
N SER A 560 10.86 -11.33 -18.88
CA SER A 560 9.53 -11.59 -19.46
C SER A 560 9.03 -12.93 -18.92
N LEU A 561 7.75 -13.02 -18.59
CA LEU A 561 7.13 -14.22 -18.03
C LEU A 561 6.39 -15.07 -19.05
#